data_AF-A0A951MIX4-F1
#
_entry.id   AF-A0A951MIX4-F1
#
_cell.length_a   1.000
_cell.length_b   1.000
_cell.length_c   1.000
_cell.angle_alpha   90.00
_cell.angle_beta   90.00
_cell.angle_gamma   90.00
#
_symmetry.space_group_name_H-M   'P 1'
#
loop_
_entity.id
_entity.type
_entity.pdbx_description
1 polymer ?
#
loop_
_entity_poly.entity_id
_entity_poly.type
_entity_poly.pdbx_seq_one_letter_code
_entity_poly.pdbx_strand_id
1 'polypeptide(L)'
;VRSIRQAAYSDIASIETPDDHTIVVTLSAPNAAMLAQFASPWDCIYSAEKLEEDPRWPEQNVMGTGPFTFVEHSAGSHWIGERFDDYWGPRARVPRLRFAAYEDDSLAYFDLLSDDLHYAPVPMNRSRDARRRFGDDGFVLETGLAFYGFNLRSPKVQSPDLRAGLSRAIDRAAIAGGVYEDTREPAHGIASPALPGADEDAWRGWVEEGGG
;
A
#
# COMPACT_ATOMS: atom_id res chain seq x y z
N VAL A 1 -15.64 12.45 -10.80
CA VAL A 1 -14.77 12.79 -9.64
C VAL A 1 -13.36 13.00 -10.16
N ARG A 2 -12.63 14.06 -9.76
CA ARG A 2 -11.19 14.20 -10.13
C ARG A 2 -10.38 13.28 -9.23
N SER A 3 -9.54 12.44 -9.83
CA SER A 3 -8.65 11.55 -9.06
C SER A 3 -7.69 12.37 -8.21
N ILE A 4 -7.54 12.01 -6.94
CA ILE A 4 -6.52 12.60 -6.06
C ILE A 4 -5.09 12.36 -6.59
N ARG A 5 -4.93 11.41 -7.52
CA ARG A 5 -3.65 11.05 -8.14
C ARG A 5 -3.37 11.80 -9.45
N GLN A 6 -4.31 12.64 -9.93
CA GLN A 6 -4.13 13.36 -11.20
C GLN A 6 -2.81 14.14 -11.27
N ALA A 7 -2.40 14.75 -10.15
CA ALA A 7 -1.16 15.52 -10.07
C ALA A 7 0.11 14.66 -10.29
N ALA A 8 0.07 13.34 -10.08
CA ALA A 8 1.22 12.47 -10.31
C ALA A 8 1.61 12.36 -11.79
N TYR A 9 0.69 12.73 -12.71
CA TYR A 9 0.88 12.64 -14.15
C TYR A 9 1.04 14.02 -14.81
N SER A 10 1.17 15.11 -14.03
CA SER A 10 1.29 16.47 -14.57
C SER A 10 2.52 16.68 -15.45
N ASP A 11 3.53 15.85 -15.25
CA ASP A 11 4.79 15.93 -16.00
C ASP A 11 4.70 15.25 -17.37
N ILE A 12 3.62 14.53 -17.68
CA ILE A 12 3.42 13.94 -19.01
C ILE A 12 3.02 15.04 -20.00
N ALA A 13 3.91 15.32 -20.95
CA ALA A 13 3.70 16.30 -22.00
C ALA A 13 2.94 15.72 -23.21
N SER A 14 3.28 14.49 -23.62
CA SER A 14 2.59 13.76 -24.68
C SER A 14 2.67 12.26 -24.49
N ILE A 15 1.70 11.55 -25.08
CA ILE A 15 1.69 10.10 -25.23
C ILE A 15 1.45 9.82 -26.71
N GLU A 16 2.32 9.02 -27.32
CA GLU A 16 2.27 8.65 -28.73
C GLU A 16 2.32 7.12 -28.87
N THR A 17 1.62 6.60 -29.89
CA THR A 17 1.59 5.17 -30.23
C THR A 17 2.04 5.01 -31.68
N PRO A 18 3.35 5.02 -31.96
CA PRO A 18 3.86 4.95 -33.33
C PRO A 18 3.52 3.62 -34.04
N ASP A 19 3.23 2.57 -33.27
CA ASP A 19 2.74 1.27 -33.73
C ASP A 19 1.96 0.56 -32.60
N ASP A 20 1.40 -0.62 -32.92
CA ASP A 20 0.51 -1.39 -32.04
C ASP A 20 1.18 -1.92 -30.76
N HIS A 21 2.51 -1.92 -30.68
CA HIS A 21 3.27 -2.50 -29.57
C HIS A 21 4.22 -1.50 -28.89
N THR A 22 4.13 -0.23 -29.25
CA THR A 22 5.03 0.81 -28.73
C THR A 22 4.23 1.98 -28.18
N ILE A 23 4.50 2.35 -26.92
CA ILE A 23 4.00 3.58 -26.30
C ILE A 23 5.22 4.46 -26.00
N VAL A 24 5.17 5.71 -26.47
CA VAL A 24 6.18 6.73 -26.19
C VAL A 24 5.55 7.78 -25.28
N VAL A 25 6.06 7.90 -24.05
CA VAL A 25 5.64 8.92 -23.10
C VAL A 25 6.73 10.00 -23.02
N THR A 26 6.40 11.22 -23.43
CA THR A 26 7.30 12.38 -23.33
C THR A 26 7.00 13.13 -22.05
N LEU A 27 8.03 13.39 -21.24
CA LEU A 27 7.92 14.19 -20.03
C LEU A 27 8.32 15.65 -20.28
N SER A 28 7.65 16.59 -19.62
CA SER A 28 7.95 18.03 -19.69
C SER A 28 9.26 18.40 -18.99
N ALA A 29 9.70 17.57 -18.04
CA ALA A 29 10.99 17.65 -17.37
C ALA A 29 11.47 16.24 -16.97
N PRO A 30 12.78 16.03 -16.73
CA PRO A 30 13.28 14.78 -16.18
C PRO A 30 12.63 14.47 -14.82
N ASN A 31 11.99 13.30 -14.70
CA ASN A 31 11.39 12.83 -13.46
C ASN A 31 11.78 11.36 -13.21
N ALA A 32 12.72 11.15 -12.29
CA ALA A 32 13.24 9.82 -11.96
C ALA A 32 12.19 8.91 -11.27
N ALA A 33 11.15 9.48 -10.67
CA ALA A 33 10.09 8.71 -9.99
C ALA A 33 9.02 8.19 -10.96
N MET A 34 9.01 8.64 -12.22
CA MET A 34 7.93 8.32 -13.16
C MET A 34 7.81 6.82 -13.47
N LEU A 35 8.93 6.10 -13.56
CA LEU A 35 8.89 4.65 -13.77
C LEU A 35 8.25 3.91 -12.59
N ALA A 36 8.54 4.33 -11.36
CA ALA A 36 7.89 3.78 -10.17
C ALA A 36 6.41 4.14 -10.12
N GLN A 37 6.02 5.32 -10.64
CA GLN A 37 4.62 5.67 -10.80
C GLN A 37 3.91 4.73 -11.78
N PHE A 38 4.46 4.48 -12.97
CA PHE A 38 3.83 3.54 -13.92
C PHE A 38 3.74 2.10 -13.40
N ALA A 39 4.60 1.71 -12.47
CA ALA A 39 4.53 0.40 -11.80
C ALA A 39 3.52 0.34 -10.64
N SER A 40 2.87 1.46 -10.33
CA SER A 40 1.88 1.58 -9.26
C SER A 40 0.67 0.69 -9.52
N PRO A 41 0.09 0.07 -8.47
CA PRO A 41 -1.15 -0.72 -8.62
C PRO A 41 -2.36 0.11 -9.06
N TRP A 42 -2.25 1.44 -9.04
CA TRP A 42 -3.28 2.36 -9.52
C TRP A 42 -3.25 2.57 -11.04
N ASP A 43 -2.17 2.15 -11.73
CA ASP A 43 -1.96 2.30 -13.18
C ASP A 43 -2.29 1.04 -13.97
N CYS A 44 -3.35 0.33 -13.55
CA CYS A 44 -3.89 -0.77 -14.32
C CYS A 44 -4.35 -0.31 -15.72
N ILE A 45 -4.03 -1.13 -16.72
CA ILE A 45 -4.40 -0.88 -18.12
C ILE A 45 -5.78 -1.47 -18.41
N TYR A 46 -6.70 -0.63 -18.86
CA TYR A 46 -8.05 -1.01 -19.26
C TYR A 46 -8.16 -1.16 -20.78
N SER A 47 -9.18 -1.91 -21.23
CA SER A 47 -9.53 -1.97 -22.66
C SER A 47 -10.03 -0.62 -23.15
N ALA A 48 -9.40 -0.08 -24.20
CA ALA A 48 -9.85 1.14 -24.86
C ALA A 48 -11.27 0.99 -25.42
N GLU A 49 -11.59 -0.15 -26.05
CA GLU A 49 -12.92 -0.46 -26.59
C GLU A 49 -14.02 -0.33 -25.53
N LYS A 50 -13.80 -0.87 -24.32
CA LYS A 50 -14.78 -0.76 -23.23
C LYS A 50 -14.94 0.65 -22.68
N LEU A 51 -13.85 1.42 -22.66
CA LEU A 51 -13.90 2.82 -22.23
C LEU A 51 -14.57 3.71 -23.29
N GLU A 52 -14.48 3.36 -24.57
CA GLU A 52 -15.23 4.04 -25.64
C GLU A 52 -16.74 3.78 -25.55
N GLU A 53 -17.13 2.54 -25.20
CA GLU A 53 -18.53 2.17 -24.96
C GLU A 53 -19.12 2.87 -23.71
N ASP A 54 -18.41 2.77 -22.57
CA ASP A 54 -18.77 3.43 -21.31
C ASP A 54 -17.50 3.77 -20.50
N PRO A 55 -17.12 5.06 -20.42
CA PRO A 55 -15.95 5.50 -19.64
C PRO A 55 -16.04 5.17 -18.14
N ARG A 56 -17.23 4.87 -17.61
CA ARG A 56 -17.46 4.48 -16.21
C ARG A 56 -17.60 2.98 -16.02
N TRP A 57 -17.45 2.18 -17.08
CA TRP A 57 -17.53 0.73 -17.02
C TRP A 57 -16.70 0.11 -15.88
N PRO A 58 -15.45 0.58 -15.60
CA PRO A 58 -14.65 0.04 -14.49
C PRO A 58 -15.21 0.31 -13.08
N GLU A 59 -16.19 1.21 -12.92
CA GLU A 59 -16.80 1.49 -11.61
C GLU A 59 -17.60 0.29 -11.08
N GLN A 60 -18.10 -0.57 -11.97
CA GLN A 60 -18.96 -1.70 -11.63
C GLN A 60 -18.44 -3.05 -12.15
N ASN A 61 -17.40 -3.05 -12.97
CA ASN A 61 -16.88 -4.25 -13.60
C ASN A 61 -15.38 -4.35 -13.40
N VAL A 62 -14.90 -5.58 -13.23
CA VAL A 62 -13.48 -5.88 -13.05
C VAL A 62 -12.98 -6.56 -14.32
N MET A 63 -12.04 -5.93 -15.01
CA MET A 63 -11.32 -6.51 -16.13
C MET A 63 -9.91 -5.95 -16.16
N GLY A 64 -8.96 -6.84 -16.39
CA GLY A 64 -7.55 -6.51 -16.55
C GLY A 64 -6.83 -7.67 -17.24
N THR A 65 -5.52 -7.56 -17.36
CA THR A 65 -4.67 -8.56 -18.02
C THR A 65 -3.94 -9.46 -17.04
N GLY A 66 -4.41 -9.52 -15.79
CA GLY A 66 -3.76 -10.25 -14.68
C GLY A 66 -4.00 -11.77 -14.69
N PRO A 67 -3.38 -12.49 -13.73
CA PRO A 67 -3.43 -13.96 -13.69
C PRO A 67 -4.76 -14.56 -13.20
N PHE A 68 -5.72 -13.73 -12.77
CA PHE A 68 -7.04 -14.16 -12.34
C PHE A 68 -8.14 -13.32 -13.00
N THR A 69 -9.20 -13.99 -13.45
CA THR A 69 -10.43 -13.36 -13.92
C THR A 69 -11.42 -13.22 -12.77
N PHE A 70 -12.17 -12.12 -12.77
CA PHE A 70 -13.23 -11.88 -11.80
C PHE A 70 -14.38 -12.88 -11.99
N VAL A 71 -14.87 -13.44 -10.90
CA VAL A 71 -16.02 -14.37 -10.90
C VAL A 71 -17.21 -13.76 -10.16
N GLU A 72 -17.02 -13.41 -8.89
CA GLU A 72 -18.10 -12.85 -8.08
C GLU A 72 -17.59 -11.94 -6.96
N HIS A 73 -18.43 -11.00 -6.57
CA HIS A 73 -18.26 -10.16 -5.39
C HIS A 73 -19.58 -10.11 -4.62
N SER A 74 -19.54 -10.57 -3.38
CA SER A 74 -20.62 -10.43 -2.42
C SER A 74 -20.18 -9.44 -1.35
N ALA A 75 -20.77 -8.23 -1.39
CA ALA A 75 -20.38 -7.13 -0.52
C ALA A 75 -20.46 -7.52 0.96
N GLY A 76 -19.38 -7.26 1.70
CA GLY A 76 -19.25 -7.64 3.11
C GLY A 76 -19.01 -9.13 3.37
N SER A 77 -18.89 -9.97 2.33
CA SER A 77 -18.64 -11.40 2.47
C SER A 77 -17.35 -11.84 1.77
N HIS A 78 -17.26 -11.70 0.45
CA HIS A 78 -16.10 -12.18 -0.30
C HIS A 78 -15.98 -11.59 -1.70
N TRP A 79 -14.76 -11.66 -2.23
CA TRP A 79 -14.43 -11.51 -3.64
C TRP A 79 -13.76 -12.79 -4.13
N ILE A 80 -14.11 -13.24 -5.33
CA ILE A 80 -13.55 -14.44 -5.93
C ILE A 80 -13.05 -14.17 -7.34
N GLY A 81 -11.87 -14.72 -7.61
CA GLY A 81 -11.33 -14.86 -8.94
C GLY A 81 -10.94 -16.29 -9.25
N GLU A 82 -11.01 -16.66 -10.52
CA GLU A 82 -10.50 -17.93 -11.04
C GLU A 82 -9.25 -17.68 -11.88
N ARG A 83 -8.37 -18.67 -11.98
CA ARG A 83 -7.14 -18.52 -12.73
C ARG A 83 -7.45 -18.27 -14.21
N PHE A 84 -6.80 -17.27 -14.78
CA PHE A 84 -6.79 -17.04 -16.22
C PHE A 84 -5.71 -17.91 -16.88
N ASP A 85 -6.12 -19.00 -17.53
CA ASP A 85 -5.17 -19.98 -18.10
C ASP A 85 -4.40 -19.42 -19.32
N ASP A 86 -4.92 -18.39 -20.01
CA ASP A 86 -4.24 -17.69 -21.12
C ASP A 86 -3.43 -16.46 -20.66
N TYR A 87 -3.12 -16.35 -19.36
CA TYR A 87 -2.28 -15.28 -18.84
C TYR A 87 -0.89 -15.33 -19.48
N TRP A 88 -0.42 -14.17 -19.94
CA TRP A 88 0.85 -14.02 -20.67
C TRP A 88 2.10 -14.28 -19.81
N GLY A 89 1.96 -14.21 -18.48
CA GLY A 89 3.05 -14.40 -17.52
C GLY A 89 3.07 -15.79 -16.88
N PRO A 90 3.79 -15.96 -15.76
CA PRO A 90 3.81 -17.21 -15.02
C PRO A 90 2.41 -17.62 -14.57
N ARG A 91 2.02 -18.86 -14.89
CA ARG A 91 0.73 -19.41 -14.51
C ARG A 91 0.54 -19.42 -12.99
N ALA A 92 -0.62 -18.95 -12.52
CA ALA A 92 -0.96 -19.03 -11.11
C ALA A 92 -1.04 -20.49 -10.62
N ARG A 93 -0.45 -20.74 -9.45
CA ARG A 93 -0.34 -22.10 -8.89
C ARG A 93 -1.65 -22.65 -8.34
N VAL A 94 -2.57 -21.76 -7.97
CA VAL A 94 -3.91 -22.10 -7.47
C VAL A 94 -4.96 -21.85 -8.55
N PRO A 95 -6.03 -22.66 -8.59
CA PRO A 95 -7.10 -22.48 -9.59
C PRO A 95 -8.08 -21.36 -9.21
N ARG A 96 -8.19 -21.01 -7.93
CA ARG A 96 -9.15 -20.04 -7.42
C ARG A 96 -8.50 -19.21 -6.30
N LEU A 97 -8.82 -17.93 -6.29
CA LEU A 97 -8.45 -16.98 -5.25
C LEU A 97 -9.73 -16.47 -4.61
N ARG A 98 -9.81 -16.53 -3.27
CA ARG A 98 -10.92 -15.99 -2.49
C ARG A 98 -10.36 -15.01 -1.47
N PHE A 99 -10.80 -13.77 -1.56
CA PHE A 99 -10.65 -12.80 -0.48
C PHE A 99 -11.91 -12.82 0.36
N ALA A 100 -11.83 -13.27 1.60
CA ALA A 100 -12.93 -13.21 2.54
C ALA A 100 -12.88 -11.88 3.31
N ALA A 101 -14.04 -11.25 3.49
CA ALA A 101 -14.17 -9.99 4.20
C ALA A 101 -14.40 -10.29 5.70
N TYR A 102 -13.62 -9.64 6.55
CA TYR A 102 -13.77 -9.66 8.00
C TYR A 102 -13.78 -8.22 8.51
N GLU A 103 -14.64 -7.94 9.49
CA GLU A 103 -14.64 -6.66 10.21
C GLU A 103 -13.65 -6.67 11.40
N ASP A 104 -13.23 -7.86 11.83
CA ASP A 104 -12.37 -8.08 12.99
C ASP A 104 -11.26 -9.07 12.66
N ASP A 105 -10.01 -8.63 12.89
CA ASP A 105 -8.81 -9.43 12.62
C ASP A 105 -8.76 -10.70 13.49
N SER A 106 -9.41 -10.73 14.66
CA SER A 106 -9.42 -11.92 15.51
C SER A 106 -10.20 -13.04 14.85
N LEU A 107 -11.34 -12.75 14.23
CA LEU A 107 -12.12 -13.74 13.48
C LEU A 107 -11.32 -14.28 12.29
N ALA A 108 -10.67 -13.41 11.51
CA ALA A 108 -9.80 -13.85 10.40
C ALA A 108 -8.66 -14.73 10.91
N TYR A 109 -8.04 -14.37 12.04
CA TYR A 109 -6.97 -15.16 12.65
C TYR A 109 -7.46 -16.51 13.18
N PHE A 110 -8.68 -16.60 13.73
CA PHE A 110 -9.26 -17.89 14.12
C PHE A 110 -9.45 -18.80 12.91
N ASP A 111 -9.97 -18.28 11.81
CA ASP A 111 -10.17 -19.04 10.57
C ASP A 111 -8.83 -19.47 9.93
N LEU A 112 -7.76 -18.68 10.08
CA LEU A 112 -6.40 -19.12 9.74
C LEU A 112 -5.96 -20.30 10.61
N LEU A 113 -6.25 -20.28 11.92
CA LEU A 113 -5.86 -21.36 12.83
C LEU A 113 -6.64 -22.66 12.60
N SER A 114 -7.85 -22.59 12.04
CA SER A 114 -8.68 -23.73 11.66
C SER A 114 -8.50 -24.20 10.21
N ASP A 115 -7.52 -23.64 9.48
CA ASP A 115 -7.21 -23.98 8.07
C ASP A 115 -8.30 -23.56 7.06
N ASP A 116 -9.20 -22.66 7.47
CA ASP A 116 -10.21 -22.05 6.60
C ASP A 116 -9.64 -20.89 5.77
N LEU A 117 -8.56 -20.26 6.27
CA LEU A 117 -7.76 -19.26 5.56
C LEU A 117 -6.31 -19.71 5.45
N HIS A 118 -5.66 -19.31 4.35
CA HIS A 118 -4.21 -19.50 4.14
C HIS A 118 -3.39 -18.26 4.50
N TYR A 119 -4.05 -17.11 4.66
CA TYR A 119 -3.43 -15.82 4.95
C TYR A 119 -4.46 -14.95 5.69
N ALA A 120 -4.04 -14.35 6.81
CA ALA A 120 -4.87 -13.43 7.59
C ALA A 120 -3.98 -12.42 8.34
N PRO A 121 -4.48 -11.22 8.65
CA PRO A 121 -3.82 -10.35 9.62
C PRO A 121 -3.74 -11.03 10.99
N VAL A 122 -2.72 -10.68 11.76
CA VAL A 122 -2.55 -11.15 13.14
C VAL A 122 -2.97 -10.02 14.09
N PRO A 123 -3.96 -10.24 14.97
CA PRO A 123 -4.31 -9.29 16.01
C PRO A 123 -3.09 -8.96 16.88
N MET A 124 -2.93 -7.68 17.24
CA MET A 124 -1.72 -7.22 17.92
C MET A 124 -1.40 -8.03 19.18
N ASN A 125 -2.44 -8.30 19.99
CA ASN A 125 -2.38 -9.06 21.24
C ASN A 125 -2.16 -10.58 21.05
N ARG A 126 -2.07 -11.06 19.81
CA ARG A 126 -1.78 -12.45 19.45
C ARG A 126 -0.42 -12.59 18.77
N SER A 127 0.30 -11.51 18.53
CA SER A 127 1.56 -11.50 17.76
C SER A 127 2.62 -12.43 18.34
N ARG A 128 2.78 -12.46 19.66
CA ARG A 128 3.74 -13.39 20.32
C ARG A 128 3.34 -14.85 20.16
N ASP A 129 2.05 -15.18 20.28
CA ASP A 129 1.54 -16.54 20.10
C ASP A 129 1.68 -16.99 18.64
N ALA A 130 1.34 -16.10 17.69
CA ALA A 130 1.50 -16.33 16.27
C ALA A 130 2.98 -16.59 15.92
N ARG A 131 3.91 -15.78 16.44
CA ARG A 131 5.35 -15.98 16.25
C ARG A 131 5.85 -17.31 16.79
N ARG A 132 5.37 -17.73 17.96
CA ARG A 132 5.69 -19.07 18.51
C ARG A 132 5.16 -20.21 17.66
N ARG A 133 3.98 -20.04 17.05
CA ARG A 133 3.31 -21.08 16.25
C ARG A 133 3.90 -21.20 14.85
N PHE A 134 4.08 -20.08 14.16
CA PHE A 134 4.43 -20.04 12.74
C PHE A 134 5.92 -19.75 12.49
N GLY A 135 6.67 -19.37 13.52
CA GLY A 135 8.05 -18.89 13.37
C GLY A 135 8.11 -17.52 12.68
N ASP A 136 9.33 -16.99 12.51
CA ASP A 136 9.51 -15.69 11.85
C ASP A 136 9.21 -15.75 10.34
N ASP A 137 9.43 -16.90 9.69
CA ASP A 137 9.11 -17.13 8.28
C ASP A 137 7.59 -17.20 7.99
N GLY A 138 6.77 -17.28 9.04
CA GLY A 138 5.31 -17.25 8.94
C GLY A 138 4.71 -15.86 8.76
N PHE A 139 5.55 -14.81 8.76
CA PHE A 139 5.12 -13.42 8.64
C PHE A 139 5.62 -12.80 7.35
N VAL A 140 4.79 -11.94 6.77
CA VAL A 140 5.20 -11.06 5.68
C VAL A 140 5.59 -9.72 6.29
N LEU A 141 6.79 -9.25 5.98
CA LEU A 141 7.22 -7.91 6.37
C LEU A 141 6.45 -6.88 5.55
N GLU A 142 5.71 -6.01 6.23
CA GLU A 142 5.09 -4.84 5.62
C GLU A 142 5.88 -3.58 5.96
N THR A 143 6.34 -2.86 4.93
CA THR A 143 6.95 -1.54 5.09
C THR A 143 5.85 -0.50 5.23
N GLY A 144 5.76 0.14 6.39
CA GLY A 144 4.78 1.19 6.66
C GLY A 144 5.23 2.14 7.76
N LEU A 145 4.53 3.26 7.89
CA LEU A 145 4.78 4.27 8.92
C LEU A 145 3.47 4.62 9.63
N ALA A 146 3.48 4.49 10.95
CA ALA A 146 2.47 5.12 11.81
C ALA A 146 3.01 6.47 12.31
N PHE A 147 2.27 7.55 12.04
CA PHE A 147 2.69 8.89 12.43
C PHE A 147 1.50 9.78 12.80
N TYR A 148 1.77 10.81 13.59
CA TYR A 148 0.82 11.89 13.83
C TYR A 148 1.11 13.06 12.88
N GLY A 149 0.19 13.31 11.96
CA GLY A 149 0.23 14.49 11.10
C GLY A 149 -0.35 15.73 11.80
N PHE A 150 0.31 16.87 11.65
CA PHE A 150 -0.22 18.15 12.12
C PHE A 150 -0.95 18.88 11.00
N ASN A 151 -2.20 19.29 11.25
CA ASN A 151 -2.90 20.20 10.34
C ASN A 151 -2.35 21.62 10.51
N LEU A 152 -1.39 22.01 9.64
CA LEU A 152 -0.71 23.31 9.71
C LEU A 152 -1.61 24.53 9.43
N ARG A 153 -2.85 24.32 8.98
CA ARG A 153 -3.86 25.39 8.88
C ARG A 153 -4.40 25.82 10.26
N SER A 154 -4.27 24.96 11.27
CA SER A 154 -4.68 25.29 12.64
C SER A 154 -3.60 26.14 13.31
N PRO A 155 -3.92 27.35 13.82
CA PRO A 155 -2.93 28.20 14.49
C PRO A 155 -2.34 27.55 15.76
N LYS A 156 -3.02 26.53 16.33
CA LYS A 156 -2.58 25.81 17.54
C LYS A 156 -1.30 25.00 17.37
N VAL A 157 -0.90 24.67 16.13
CA VAL A 157 0.25 23.78 15.84
C VAL A 157 1.19 24.38 14.79
N GLN A 158 1.08 25.69 14.52
CA GLN A 158 1.90 26.39 13.52
C GLN A 158 3.37 26.56 13.93
N SER A 159 3.65 26.70 15.23
CA SER A 159 5.02 26.80 15.74
C SER A 159 5.80 25.51 15.46
N PRO A 160 6.94 25.58 14.73
CA PRO A 160 7.83 24.43 14.55
C PRO A 160 8.37 23.90 15.89
N ASP A 161 8.75 24.78 16.81
CA ASP A 161 9.26 24.41 18.13
C ASP A 161 8.24 23.63 18.96
N LEU A 162 6.95 24.01 18.87
CA LEU A 162 5.88 23.26 19.51
C LEU A 162 5.78 21.84 18.95
N ARG A 163 5.82 21.68 17.62
CA ARG A 163 5.75 20.37 16.97
C ARG A 163 6.98 19.51 17.32
N ALA A 164 8.17 20.10 17.37
CA ALA A 164 9.38 19.44 17.80
C ALA A 164 9.29 18.99 19.27
N GLY A 165 8.80 19.87 20.17
CA GLY A 165 8.57 19.55 21.58
C GLY A 165 7.59 18.38 21.77
N LEU A 166 6.45 18.40 21.06
CA LEU A 166 5.48 17.29 21.07
C LEU A 166 6.09 15.99 20.53
N SER A 167 6.88 16.07 19.47
CA SER A 167 7.56 14.92 18.89
C SER A 167 8.58 14.29 19.85
N ARG A 168 9.33 15.11 20.60
CA ARG A 168 10.28 14.66 21.65
C ARG A 168 9.57 14.07 22.87
N ALA A 169 8.36 14.51 23.18
CA ALA A 169 7.59 14.02 24.33
C ALA A 169 7.01 12.60 24.13
N ILE A 170 7.01 12.08 22.90
CA ILE A 170 6.50 10.74 22.58
C ILE A 170 7.61 9.71 22.82
N ASP A 171 7.40 8.83 23.79
CA ASP A 171 8.22 7.63 23.99
C ASP A 171 7.85 6.55 22.97
N ARG A 172 8.57 6.56 21.84
CA ARG A 172 8.36 5.62 20.74
C ARG A 172 8.73 4.19 21.13
N ALA A 173 9.71 4.00 22.00
CA ALA A 173 10.15 2.68 22.44
C ALA A 173 9.08 2.03 23.34
N ALA A 174 8.50 2.80 24.26
CA ALA A 174 7.38 2.34 25.08
C ALA A 174 6.15 1.96 24.23
N ILE A 175 5.86 2.71 23.16
CA ILE A 175 4.76 2.37 22.24
C ILE A 175 5.09 1.10 21.46
N ALA A 176 6.28 1.00 20.87
CA ALA A 176 6.71 -0.17 20.11
C ALA A 176 6.65 -1.47 20.94
N GLY A 177 7.16 -1.44 22.17
CA GLY A 177 7.15 -2.61 23.04
C GLY A 177 5.81 -2.88 23.73
N GLY A 178 5.13 -1.83 24.19
CA GLY A 178 3.93 -1.95 25.01
C GLY A 178 2.64 -2.12 24.21
N VAL A 179 2.46 -1.35 23.14
CA VAL A 179 1.23 -1.39 22.31
C VAL A 179 1.39 -2.37 21.16
N TYR A 180 2.56 -2.41 20.53
CA TYR A 180 2.82 -3.24 19.36
C TYR A 180 3.55 -4.55 19.68
N GLU A 181 3.80 -4.86 20.95
CA GLU A 181 4.43 -6.11 21.38
C GLU A 181 5.72 -6.46 20.63
N ASP A 182 6.57 -5.46 20.37
CA ASP A 182 7.84 -5.63 19.63
C ASP A 182 7.66 -6.12 18.19
N THR A 183 6.49 -5.91 17.57
CA THR A 183 6.25 -6.17 16.14
C THR A 183 6.59 -5.00 15.24
N ARG A 184 6.90 -3.84 15.81
CA ARG A 184 7.26 -2.61 15.09
C ARG A 184 8.49 -1.99 15.71
N GLU A 185 9.22 -1.26 14.90
CA GLU A 185 10.39 -0.50 15.33
C GLU A 185 10.04 0.98 15.55
N PRO A 186 10.66 1.67 16.52
CA PRO A 186 10.56 3.11 16.67
C PRO A 186 10.95 3.85 15.37
N ALA A 187 10.06 4.70 14.88
CA ALA A 187 10.34 5.50 13.69
C ALA A 187 11.12 6.78 14.02
N HIS A 188 12.28 6.94 13.36
CA HIS A 188 13.16 8.11 13.45
C HIS A 188 13.25 8.90 12.13
N GLY A 189 12.25 8.74 11.27
CA GLY A 189 12.14 9.45 10.01
C GLY A 189 10.77 9.26 9.37
N ILE A 190 10.51 9.97 8.27
CA ILE A 190 9.28 9.82 7.47
C ILE A 190 9.37 8.66 6.47
N ALA A 191 10.59 8.23 6.13
CA ALA A 191 10.85 7.07 5.29
C ALA A 191 11.20 5.87 6.15
N SER A 192 10.68 4.69 5.79
CA SER A 192 11.15 3.43 6.37
C SER A 192 12.59 3.18 5.93
N PRO A 193 13.47 2.69 6.82
CA PRO A 193 14.85 2.33 6.45
C PRO A 193 14.96 1.29 5.31
N ALA A 194 13.91 0.50 5.10
CA ALA A 194 13.82 -0.45 4.00
C ALA A 194 13.70 0.21 2.61
N LEU A 195 13.43 1.52 2.55
CA LEU A 195 13.30 2.25 1.29
C LEU A 195 14.66 2.80 0.82
N PRO A 196 15.00 2.68 -0.48
CA PRO A 196 16.19 3.30 -1.04
C PRO A 196 16.23 4.82 -0.77
N GLY A 197 17.36 5.31 -0.24
CA GLY A 197 17.56 6.72 0.07
C GLY A 197 16.95 7.18 1.39
N ALA A 198 16.43 6.26 2.22
CA ALA A 198 16.01 6.58 3.57
C ALA A 198 17.21 7.02 4.43
N ASP A 199 16.99 8.07 5.22
CA ASP A 199 17.91 8.52 6.26
C ASP A 199 17.29 8.18 7.62
N GLU A 200 17.93 7.25 8.32
CA GLU A 200 17.50 6.78 9.64
C GLU A 200 17.61 7.86 10.72
N ASP A 201 18.47 8.86 10.50
CA ASP A 201 18.72 9.97 11.42
C ASP A 201 17.97 11.26 11.03
N ALA A 202 17.09 11.20 10.01
CA ALA A 202 16.35 12.37 9.52
C ALA A 202 15.61 13.14 10.63
N TRP A 203 15.09 12.43 11.64
CA TRP A 203 14.45 13.06 12.79
C TRP A 203 15.44 13.82 13.69
N ARG A 204 16.66 13.30 13.91
CA ARG A 204 17.67 14.00 14.71
C ARG A 204 18.11 15.28 14.01
N GLY A 205 18.41 15.21 12.70
CA GLY A 205 18.74 16.41 11.92
C GLY A 205 17.63 17.46 11.96
N TRP A 206 16.37 17.04 11.81
CA TRP A 206 15.22 17.96 11.86
C TRP A 206 15.03 18.61 13.24
N VAL A 207 15.12 17.80 14.30
CA VAL A 207 14.80 18.22 15.66
C VAL A 207 15.96 18.92 16.36
N GLU A 208 17.21 18.53 16.11
CA GLU A 208 18.40 19.04 16.80
C GLU A 208 19.11 20.15 16.03
N GLU A 209 19.07 20.13 14.69
CA GLU A 209 19.78 21.09 13.83
C GLU A 209 18.86 22.14 13.19
N GLY A 210 17.55 22.08 13.47
CA GLY A 210 16.59 23.12 13.08
C GLY A 210 16.19 23.09 11.60
N GLY A 211 16.16 21.90 10.98
CA GLY A 211 15.69 21.74 9.61
C GLY A 211 14.27 22.26 9.41
N GLY A 212 14.12 23.30 8.57
CA GLY A 212 12.83 23.92 8.21
C GLY A 212 12.18 23.27 7.00
#